data_AF-X1J7A5-F1
#
_entry.id   AF-X1J7A5-F1
#
_cell.length_a   1.000
_cell.length_b   1.000
_cell.length_c   1.000
_cell.angle_alpha   90.00
_cell.angle_beta   90.00
_cell.angle_gamma   90.00
#
_symmetry.space_group_name_H-M   'P 1'
#
loop_
_entity.id
_entity.type
_entity.pdbx_description
1 polymer ?
#
loop_
_entity_poly.entity_id
_entity_poly.type
_entity_poly.pdbx_seq_one_letter_code
_entity_poly.pdbx_strand_id
1 'polypeptide(L)' 'MPENECCRSGKTVLIYACSGGANVAEVADRAARELSSAGKGAMFCLAGLGADIQGMVQTAKD' A
#
# COMPACT_ATOMS: atom_id res chain seq x y z
N MET A 1 -4.26 13.22 -19.18
CA MET A 1 -4.63 12.06 -18.34
C MET A 1 -5.63 12.59 -17.34
N PRO A 2 -6.84 12.04 -17.21
CA PRO A 2 -7.87 12.63 -16.36
C PRO A 2 -7.37 12.65 -14.91
N GLU A 3 -7.16 13.86 -14.43
CA GLU A 3 -6.72 14.19 -13.09
C GLU A 3 -7.93 13.98 -12.17
N ASN A 4 -7.76 13.25 -11.07
CA ASN A 4 -8.65 13.25 -9.90
C ASN A 4 -9.76 12.19 -9.75
N GLU A 5 -9.56 10.95 -10.21
CA GLU A 5 -10.39 9.83 -9.71
C GLU A 5 -9.62 8.85 -8.81
N CYS A 6 -8.29 8.77 -8.95
CA CYS A 6 -7.44 7.86 -8.17
C CYS A 6 -7.26 8.25 -6.69
N CYS A 7 -7.41 9.54 -6.35
CA CYS A 7 -7.06 10.09 -5.03
C CYS A 7 -8.25 10.74 -4.31
N ARG A 8 -9.47 10.17 -4.45
CA ARG A 8 -10.65 10.69 -3.74
C ARG A 8 -10.37 10.76 -2.23
N SER A 9 -10.65 11.93 -1.65
CA SER A 9 -10.55 12.16 -0.20
C SER A 9 -11.46 11.15 0.53
N GLY A 10 -10.87 10.30 1.37
CA GLY A 10 -11.58 9.30 2.18
C GLY A 10 -11.26 7.83 1.89
N LYS A 11 -10.52 7.50 0.82
CA LYS A 11 -10.04 6.12 0.59
C LYS A 11 -8.68 5.89 1.24
N THR A 12 -8.51 4.74 1.89
CA THR A 12 -7.22 4.33 2.46
C THR A 12 -6.31 3.87 1.34
N VAL A 13 -5.19 4.56 1.13
CA VAL A 13 -4.16 4.14 0.17
C VAL A 13 -3.41 2.94 0.75
N LEU A 14 -3.47 1.79 0.09
CA LEU A 14 -2.72 0.59 0.48
C LEU A 14 -1.35 0.60 -0.18
N ILE A 15 -0.29 0.42 0.63
CA ILE A 15 1.10 0.49 0.19
C ILE A 15 1.71 -0.91 0.24
N TYR A 16 2.11 -1.42 -0.93
CA TYR A 16 2.64 -2.78 -1.10
C TYR A 16 4.17 -2.77 -1.28
N ALA A 17 4.90 -2.19 -0.34
CA ALA A 17 6.35 -2.27 -0.33
C ALA A 17 6.79 -3.60 0.29
N CYS A 18 7.45 -4.46 -0.49
CA CYS A 18 8.17 -5.60 0.07
C CYS A 18 9.25 -5.05 1.01
N SER A 19 9.35 -5.55 2.25
CA SER A 19 10.10 -4.96 3.38
C SER A 19 11.63 -4.91 3.24
N GLY A 20 12.18 -4.57 2.06
CA GLY A 20 13.57 -4.16 1.88
C GLY A 20 14.56 -5.25 1.46
N GLY A 21 14.23 -6.11 0.49
CA GLY A 21 15.14 -7.18 0.03
C GLY A 21 16.33 -6.76 -0.84
N ALA A 22 16.45 -5.48 -1.22
CA ALA A 22 17.49 -4.95 -2.11
C ALA A 22 17.61 -3.42 -1.96
N ASN A 23 18.68 -2.80 -2.46
CA ASN A 23 18.93 -1.35 -2.34
C ASN A 23 17.73 -0.47 -2.72
N VAL A 24 17.11 -0.75 -3.88
CA VAL A 24 15.92 -0.01 -4.34
C VAL A 24 14.68 -0.33 -3.50
N ALA A 25 14.56 -1.57 -3.01
CA ALA A 25 13.45 -1.97 -2.16
C ALA A 25 13.56 -1.36 -0.75
N GLU A 26 14.76 -1.12 -0.24
CA GLU A 26 14.95 -0.44 1.04
C GLU A 26 14.56 1.05 0.95
N VAL A 27 14.91 1.73 -0.13
CA VAL A 27 14.44 3.11 -0.36
C VAL A 27 12.91 3.16 -0.46
N ALA A 28 12.30 2.19 -1.15
CA ALA A 28 10.86 2.08 -1.24
C ALA A 28 10.20 1.78 0.12
N ASP A 29 10.78 0.87 0.92
CA ASP A 29 10.30 0.55 2.27
C ASP A 29 10.36 1.77 3.20
N ARG A 30 11.46 2.54 3.17
CA ARG A 30 11.57 3.78 3.96
C ARG A 30 10.51 4.80 3.57
N ALA A 31 10.34 5.07 2.28
CA ALA A 31 9.29 5.96 1.79
C ALA A 31 7.89 5.49 2.20
N ALA A 32 7.63 4.18 2.11
CA ALA A 32 6.36 3.58 2.49
C ALA A 32 6.08 3.71 4.00
N ARG A 33 7.09 3.50 4.86
CA ARG A 33 7.00 3.71 6.31
C ARG A 33 6.74 5.17 6.66
N GLU A 34 7.41 6.11 6.01
CA GLU A 34 7.19 7.54 6.20
C GLU A 34 5.75 7.92 5.84
N LEU A 35 5.26 7.50 4.67
CA LEU A 35 3.88 7.71 4.24
C LEU A 35 2.86 7.10 5.20
N SER A 36 3.14 5.90 5.71
CA SER A 36 2.25 5.25 6.67
C SER A 36 2.22 5.96 8.03
N SER A 37 3.39 6.38 8.53
CA SER A 37 3.49 7.16 9.77
C SER A 37 2.83 8.54 9.67
N ALA A 38 2.86 9.15 8.48
CA ALA A 38 2.20 10.41 8.19
C ALA A 38 0.68 10.27 7.97
N GLY A 39 0.11 9.06 8.11
CA GLY A 39 -1.31 8.79 7.90
C GLY A 39 -1.76 8.95 6.45
N LYS A 40 -0.82 8.90 5.49
CA LYS A 40 -1.10 9.05 4.06
C LYS A 40 -1.44 7.72 3.38
N GLY A 41 -1.28 6.60 4.09
CA GLY A 41 -1.64 5.27 3.63
C GLY A 41 -1.37 4.21 4.70
N ALA A 42 -1.69 2.96 4.40
CA ALA A 42 -1.46 1.81 5.26
C ALA A 42 -0.58 0.78 4.55
N MET A 43 0.44 0.28 5.25
CA MET A 43 1.27 -0.82 4.76
C MET A 43 0.43 -2.10 4.63
N PHE A 44 0.57 -2.80 3.51
CA PHE A 44 -0.21 -4.01 3.21
C PHE A 44 0.62 -5.10 2.52
N CYS A 45 0.24 -6.36 2.73
CA CYS A 45 1.01 -7.50 2.22
C CYS A 45 0.42 -8.04 0.91
N LEU A 46 1.19 -7.98 -0.18
CA LEU A 46 0.79 -8.53 -1.47
C LEU A 46 0.62 -10.05 -1.42
N ALA A 47 1.46 -10.75 -0.63
CA ALA A 47 1.38 -12.20 -0.50
C ALA A 47 0.04 -12.66 0.09
N GLY A 48 -0.56 -11.85 0.98
CA GLY A 48 -1.88 -12.16 1.54
C GLY A 48 -3.02 -12.02 0.53
N LEU A 49 -2.89 -11.15 -0.47
CA LEU A 49 -3.80 -11.10 -1.61
C LEU A 49 -3.63 -12.31 -2.52
N GLY A 50 -2.38 -12.68 -2.82
CA GLY A 50 -2.07 -13.87 -3.62
C GLY A 50 -2.52 -15.18 -2.97
N ALA A 51 -2.61 -15.20 -1.64
CA ALA A 51 -3.13 -16.32 -0.85
C ALA A 51 -4.67 -16.30 -0.66
N ASP A 52 -5.38 -15.36 -1.30
CA ASP A 52 -6.84 -15.19 -1.21
C ASP A 52 -7.36 -15.08 0.24
N ILE A 53 -6.60 -14.42 1.13
CA ILE A 53 -7.06 -14.19 2.51
C ILE A 53 -8.26 -13.24 2.45
N GLN A 54 -9.47 -13.75 2.72
CA GLN A 54 -10.72 -13.01 2.52
C GLN A 54 -10.71 -11.58 3.09
N GLY A 55 -10.23 -11.42 4.33
CA GLY A 55 -10.14 -10.11 4.96
C GLY A 55 -9.22 -9.16 4.18
N MET A 56 -8.11 -9.66 3.65
CA MET A 56 -7.17 -8.83 2.89
C MET A 56 -7.67 -8.48 1.49
N VAL A 57 -8.32 -9.43 0.82
CA VAL A 57 -8.96 -9.20 -0.48
C VAL A 57 -10.09 -8.18 -0.35
N GLN A 58 -10.88 -8.25 0.71
CA GLN A 58 -11.95 -7.30 0.96
C GLN A 58 -11.39 -5.89 1.23
N THR A 59 -10.33 -5.76 2.05
CA THR A 59 -9.67 -4.48 2.29
C THR A 59 -9.10 -3.87 1.01
N ALA A 60 -8.57 -4.68 0.09
CA ALA A 60 -8.03 -4.18 -1.18
C ALA A 60 -9.09 -3.78 -2.22
N LYS A 61 -10.35 -4.20 -2.05
CA LYS A 61 -11.47 -3.86 -2.94
C LYS A 61 -12.18 -2.55 -2.56
N ASP A 62 -12.11 -2.17 -1.28
CA ASP A 62 -12.78 -0.99 -0.71
C ASP A 62 -12.04 0.32 -1.07
#